data_AF-A0A8P4JY77-F1
#
_entry.id   AF-A0A8P4JY77-F1
#
_cell.length_a   1.000
_cell.length_b   1.000
_cell.length_c   1.000
_cell.angle_alpha   90.00
_cell.angle_beta   90.00
_cell.angle_gamma   90.00
#
_symmetry.space_group_name_H-M   'P 1'
#
loop_
_entity.id
_entity.type
_entity.pdbx_description
1 polymer ?
#
loop_
_entity_poly.entity_id
_entity_poly.type
_entity_poly.pdbx_seq_one_letter_code
_entity_poly.pdbx_strand_id
1 'polypeptide(L)'
;MLRQPSTNIYSDSNQELRHLPMTCDHLAAALGYYISTNSIRVNGRTRMAATMETAAGVSNMLQFMKLIGQLKRVPRTGWVYRNVKKPESVSDHMYRMAMMSLTITDPTVDKDRCIKLALVHDMAECIVGDIAPSDNISKAEKHRREEEAMRHLAGLLPGGLKQEIYGLWEEYETQSSPEAKLVKQFDLLEMILQAHEYEELEGTPGRLQEFFDSTNGRFHHPDVLQLISSLNEERGCHMTKTDETKNSGNSQAAGATSSQPSTTSHTSS
;
A
#
# COMPACT_ATOMS: atom_id res chain seq x y z
N MET A 1 20.46 -61.40 23.87
CA MET A 1 19.27 -60.91 24.61
C MET A 1 19.02 -59.47 24.17
N LEU A 2 17.75 -59.15 23.82
CA LEU A 2 17.14 -57.82 23.60
C LEU A 2 17.51 -57.10 22.27
N ARG A 3 16.69 -57.26 21.21
CA ARG A 3 15.68 -56.31 20.63
C ARG A 3 16.29 -54.98 20.16
N GLN A 4 16.23 -54.59 18.88
CA GLN A 4 15.04 -54.24 18.07
C GLN A 4 15.28 -54.39 16.53
N PRO A 5 14.21 -54.56 15.72
CA PRO A 5 14.19 -54.41 14.25
C PRO A 5 13.80 -52.94 13.89
N SER A 6 13.71 -52.42 12.67
CA SER A 6 13.59 -52.96 11.32
C SER A 6 13.98 -51.86 10.32
N THR A 7 14.58 -52.29 9.23
CA THR A 7 14.89 -51.55 8.02
C THR A 7 13.66 -51.08 7.24
N ASN A 8 13.84 -49.91 6.63
CA ASN A 8 13.25 -49.39 5.40
C ASN A 8 12.71 -50.46 4.43
N ILE A 9 11.47 -50.32 3.94
CA ILE A 9 11.02 -50.89 2.66
C ILE A 9 10.04 -49.91 2.00
N TYR A 10 10.44 -49.45 0.81
CA TYR A 10 9.60 -48.83 -0.22
C TYR A 10 8.90 -49.95 -1.01
N SER A 11 7.59 -49.86 -1.23
CA SER A 11 6.96 -50.33 -2.47
C SER A 11 5.48 -49.91 -2.54
N ASP A 12 5.19 -49.05 -3.51
CA ASP A 12 4.04 -49.06 -4.42
C ASP A 12 2.66 -49.57 -3.95
N SER A 13 1.68 -48.66 -4.02
CA SER A 13 0.35 -48.97 -4.53
C SER A 13 -0.39 -47.68 -4.88
N ASN A 14 -0.18 -47.25 -6.13
CA ASN A 14 -0.99 -46.23 -6.78
C ASN A 14 -2.22 -46.94 -7.38
N GLN A 15 -3.41 -46.76 -6.80
CA GLN A 15 -4.65 -47.14 -7.49
C GLN A 15 -5.85 -46.26 -7.07
N GLU A 16 -6.26 -45.43 -8.04
CA GLU A 16 -7.58 -44.83 -8.24
C GLU A 16 -8.21 -43.95 -7.12
N LEU A 17 -7.86 -42.66 -7.10
CA LEU A 17 -8.76 -41.62 -6.61
C LEU A 17 -9.72 -41.19 -7.75
N ARG A 18 -10.89 -41.82 -7.80
CA ARG A 18 -12.01 -41.31 -8.62
C ARG A 18 -12.67 -40.14 -7.90
N HIS A 19 -12.74 -39.00 -8.59
CA HIS A 19 -13.50 -37.82 -8.19
C HIS A 19 -14.99 -38.15 -8.04
N LEU A 20 -15.54 -37.94 -6.84
CA LEU A 20 -16.99 -37.82 -6.63
C LEU A 20 -17.30 -36.35 -6.25
N PRO A 21 -18.29 -35.70 -6.90
CA PRO A 21 -18.65 -34.33 -6.59
C PRO A 21 -19.38 -34.28 -5.24
N MET A 22 -18.86 -33.49 -4.30
CA MET A 22 -19.58 -33.08 -3.10
C MET A 22 -20.71 -32.14 -3.51
N THR A 23 -21.95 -32.63 -3.51
CA THR A 23 -23.13 -31.79 -3.72
C THR A 23 -23.51 -31.05 -2.43
N CYS A 24 -24.17 -29.90 -2.60
CA CYS A 24 -24.56 -28.94 -1.56
C CYS A 24 -25.40 -29.54 -0.41
N ASP A 25 -25.98 -30.73 -0.63
CA ASP A 25 -26.91 -31.37 0.30
C ASP A 25 -26.25 -31.93 1.57
N HIS A 26 -24.95 -32.26 1.51
CA HIS A 26 -24.23 -32.82 2.67
C HIS A 26 -23.92 -31.77 3.76
N LEU A 27 -23.81 -30.48 3.41
CA LEU A 27 -23.59 -29.40 4.38
C LEU A 27 -24.87 -29.08 5.17
N ALA A 28 -26.05 -29.21 4.55
CA ALA A 28 -27.33 -28.97 5.19
C ALA A 28 -27.62 -30.01 6.29
N ALA A 29 -27.25 -31.27 6.07
CA ALA A 29 -27.44 -32.34 7.06
C ALA A 29 -26.53 -32.18 8.30
N ALA A 30 -25.28 -31.73 8.11
CA ALA A 30 -24.36 -31.47 9.22
C ALA A 30 -24.79 -30.27 10.08
N LEU A 31 -25.38 -29.23 9.47
CA LEU A 31 -25.95 -28.08 10.19
C LEU A 31 -27.26 -28.43 10.91
N GLY A 32 -28.09 -29.30 10.34
CA GLY A 32 -29.35 -29.74 10.94
C GLY A 32 -29.17 -30.54 12.24
N TYR A 33 -28.13 -31.38 12.33
CA TYR A 33 -27.91 -32.24 13.50
C TYR A 33 -27.30 -31.48 14.69
N TYR A 34 -26.49 -30.44 14.44
CA TYR A 34 -25.86 -29.63 15.49
C TYR A 34 -26.86 -28.72 16.24
N ILE A 35 -28.03 -28.45 15.66
CA ILE A 35 -29.05 -27.57 16.26
C ILE A 35 -29.91 -28.30 17.31
N SER A 36 -30.00 -29.64 17.24
CA SER A 36 -30.93 -30.45 18.03
C SER A 36 -30.53 -30.64 19.50
N THR A 37 -29.23 -30.64 19.83
CA THR A 37 -28.77 -31.11 21.16
C THR A 37 -28.44 -30.01 22.18
N ASN A 38 -28.36 -28.73 21.79
CA ASN A 38 -28.06 -27.64 22.74
C ASN A 38 -29.30 -26.80 23.05
N SER A 39 -30.19 -27.34 23.89
CA SER A 39 -31.23 -26.59 24.59
C SER A 39 -30.68 -26.05 25.91
N ILE A 40 -30.03 -24.89 25.87
CA ILE A 40 -29.70 -24.11 27.07
C ILE A 40 -30.45 -22.78 26.98
N ARG A 41 -31.36 -22.54 27.93
CA ARG A 41 -32.09 -21.28 28.07
C ARG A 41 -31.10 -20.18 28.43
N VAL A 42 -30.94 -19.19 27.56
CA VAL A 42 -30.32 -17.90 27.88
C VAL A 42 -31.39 -16.82 27.75
N ASN A 43 -31.45 -15.95 28.76
CA ASN A 43 -32.46 -14.93 29.01
C ASN A 43 -32.93 -14.14 27.77
N GLY A 44 -34.26 -14.10 27.57
CA GLY A 44 -35.01 -12.95 27.04
C GLY A 44 -34.85 -12.53 25.57
N ARG A 45 -33.82 -12.97 24.83
CA ARG A 45 -33.69 -12.75 23.39
C ARG A 45 -33.97 -14.04 22.63
N THR A 46 -34.97 -14.01 21.74
CA THR A 46 -35.34 -15.16 20.89
C THR A 46 -34.12 -15.59 20.08
N ARG A 47 -33.78 -16.89 20.11
CA ARG A 47 -32.59 -17.48 19.43
C ARG A 47 -32.48 -17.07 17.95
N MET A 48 -33.61 -16.88 17.28
CA MET A 48 -33.69 -16.37 15.89
C MET A 48 -33.16 -14.93 15.74
N ALA A 49 -33.47 -14.04 16.67
CA ALA A 49 -33.00 -12.65 16.64
C ALA A 49 -31.48 -12.60 16.84
N ALA A 50 -30.94 -13.40 17.78
CA ALA A 50 -29.50 -13.51 17.98
C ALA A 50 -28.79 -14.10 16.74
N THR A 51 -29.37 -15.10 16.07
CA THR A 51 -28.81 -15.65 14.82
C THR A 51 -28.88 -14.66 13.65
N MET A 52 -29.95 -13.87 13.54
CA MET A 52 -30.07 -12.85 12.50
C MET A 52 -29.13 -11.66 12.74
N GLU A 53 -28.97 -11.24 14.00
CA GLU A 53 -28.01 -10.20 14.40
C GLU A 53 -26.56 -10.64 14.13
N THR A 54 -26.25 -11.92 14.40
CA THR A 54 -24.93 -12.51 14.07
C THR A 54 -24.71 -12.60 12.55
N ALA A 55 -25.72 -13.03 11.78
CA ALA A 55 -25.63 -13.12 10.32
C ALA A 55 -25.49 -11.75 9.64
N ALA A 56 -26.23 -10.74 10.13
CA ALA A 56 -26.08 -9.35 9.69
C ALA A 56 -24.69 -8.80 10.04
N GLY A 57 -24.17 -9.10 11.23
CA GLY A 57 -22.82 -8.73 11.65
C GLY A 57 -21.74 -9.33 10.74
N VAL A 58 -21.85 -10.62 10.37
CA VAL A 58 -20.92 -11.27 9.44
C VAL A 58 -21.02 -10.67 8.03
N SER A 59 -22.24 -10.37 7.56
CA SER A 59 -22.45 -9.74 6.26
C SER A 59 -21.82 -8.33 6.20
N ASN A 60 -22.01 -7.52 7.25
CA ASN A 60 -21.42 -6.18 7.33
C ASN A 60 -19.89 -6.21 7.41
N MET A 61 -19.32 -7.13 8.19
CA MET A 61 -17.86 -7.30 8.25
C MET A 61 -17.29 -7.72 6.89
N LEU A 62 -17.94 -8.64 6.18
CA LEU A 62 -17.52 -9.00 4.83
C LEU A 62 -17.61 -7.81 3.87
N GLN A 63 -18.65 -6.98 3.97
CA GLN A 63 -18.79 -5.77 3.18
C GLN A 63 -17.66 -4.77 3.46
N PHE A 64 -17.33 -4.55 4.74
CA PHE A 64 -16.20 -3.71 5.16
C PHE A 64 -14.89 -4.21 4.54
N MET A 65 -14.61 -5.51 4.63
CA MET A 65 -13.41 -6.12 4.04
C MET A 65 -13.36 -5.98 2.51
N LYS A 66 -14.51 -6.09 1.84
CA LYS A 66 -14.61 -5.88 0.38
C LYS A 66 -14.37 -4.44 -0.03
N LEU A 67 -14.81 -3.48 0.78
CA LEU A 67 -14.57 -2.06 0.55
C LEU A 67 -13.10 -1.71 0.74
N ILE A 68 -12.47 -2.11 1.85
CA ILE A 68 -11.02 -1.94 2.05
C ILE A 68 -10.23 -2.60 0.91
N GLY A 69 -10.67 -3.78 0.45
CA GLY A 69 -10.06 -4.47 -0.69
C GLY A 69 -10.09 -3.69 -2.01
N GLN A 70 -10.90 -2.63 -2.14
CA GLN A 70 -10.87 -1.73 -3.30
C GLN A 70 -9.60 -0.90 -3.34
N LEU A 71 -8.97 -0.58 -2.20
CA LEU A 71 -7.74 0.24 -2.13
C LEU A 71 -6.60 -0.36 -2.95
N LYS A 72 -6.54 -1.69 -3.08
CA LYS A 72 -5.60 -2.43 -3.94
C LYS A 72 -5.74 -2.11 -5.43
N ARG A 73 -6.85 -1.49 -5.82
CA ARG A 73 -7.20 -1.13 -7.19
C ARG A 73 -7.41 0.38 -7.37
N VAL A 74 -7.14 1.17 -6.33
CA VAL A 74 -7.05 2.63 -6.43
C VAL A 74 -5.57 2.96 -6.63
N PRO A 75 -5.11 3.26 -7.85
CA PRO A 75 -3.75 3.72 -8.06
C PRO A 75 -3.58 5.12 -7.46
N ARG A 76 -2.40 5.43 -6.92
CA ARG A 76 -2.09 6.77 -6.44
C ARG A 76 -2.08 7.77 -7.61
N THR A 77 -3.03 8.70 -7.61
CA THR A 77 -3.38 9.61 -8.70
C THR A 77 -2.22 10.51 -9.09
N GLY A 78 -1.39 10.94 -8.13
CA GLY A 78 -0.19 11.72 -8.41
C GLY A 78 0.73 11.05 -9.44
N TRP A 79 0.95 9.75 -9.32
CA TRP A 79 1.78 8.96 -10.24
C TRP A 79 1.09 8.71 -11.58
N VAL A 80 -0.22 8.47 -11.56
CA VAL A 80 -1.05 8.32 -12.78
C VAL A 80 -0.92 9.58 -13.64
N TYR A 81 -1.04 10.76 -13.04
CA TYR A 81 -0.93 12.04 -13.74
C TYR A 81 0.47 12.35 -14.26
N ARG A 82 1.51 11.68 -13.75
CA ARG A 82 2.88 11.77 -14.26
C ARG A 82 3.26 10.58 -15.13
N ASN A 83 2.28 9.83 -15.61
CA ASN A 83 2.45 8.72 -16.54
C ASN A 83 3.42 7.64 -16.05
N VAL A 84 3.57 7.48 -14.73
CA VAL A 84 4.37 6.40 -14.14
C VAL A 84 3.78 5.06 -14.58
N LYS A 85 4.63 4.13 -14.99
CA LYS A 85 4.18 2.80 -15.40
C LYS A 85 3.86 1.95 -14.18
N LYS A 86 2.64 1.38 -14.14
CA LYS A 86 2.16 0.54 -13.03
C LYS A 86 2.35 1.23 -11.66
N PRO A 87 1.70 2.39 -11.45
CA PRO A 87 1.80 3.09 -10.19
C PRO A 87 1.29 2.22 -9.04
N GLU A 88 1.84 2.44 -7.85
CA GLU A 88 1.42 1.78 -6.62
C GLU A 88 -0.07 2.02 -6.34
N SER A 89 -0.66 1.11 -5.56
CA SER A 89 -1.99 1.31 -5.01
C SER A 89 -1.94 2.10 -3.71
N VAL A 90 -3.06 2.71 -3.31
CA VAL A 90 -3.20 3.38 -2.00
C VAL A 90 -2.87 2.42 -0.85
N SER A 91 -3.18 1.13 -0.98
CA SER A 91 -2.81 0.14 0.02
C SER A 91 -1.31 -0.16 0.10
N ASP A 92 -0.56 -0.03 -0.99
CA ASP A 92 0.90 -0.19 -0.98
C ASP A 92 1.57 0.96 -0.20
N HIS A 93 1.12 2.19 -0.48
CA HIS A 93 1.50 3.41 0.23
C HIS A 93 1.29 3.27 1.76
N MET A 94 0.06 2.93 2.17
CA MET A 94 -0.26 2.76 3.60
C MET A 94 0.52 1.61 4.26
N TYR A 95 0.81 0.54 3.51
CA TYR A 95 1.64 -0.56 4.02
C TYR A 95 3.05 -0.08 4.35
N ARG A 96 3.72 0.64 3.44
CA ARG A 96 5.07 1.13 3.70
C ARG A 96 5.08 2.18 4.82
N MET A 97 4.07 3.03 4.93
CA MET A 97 3.93 3.93 6.08
C MET A 97 3.78 3.21 7.43
N ALA A 98 3.02 2.12 7.47
CA ALA A 98 2.90 1.29 8.67
C ALA A 98 4.26 0.65 9.03
N MET A 99 5.02 0.22 8.02
CA MET A 99 6.39 -0.28 8.22
C MET A 99 7.35 0.81 8.71
N MET A 100 7.24 2.06 8.21
CA MET A 100 8.00 3.20 8.73
C MET A 100 7.61 3.52 10.18
N SER A 101 6.34 3.38 10.52
CA SER A 101 5.88 3.56 11.91
C SER A 101 6.50 2.52 12.85
N LEU A 102 6.69 1.27 12.39
CA LEU A 102 7.37 0.23 13.17
C LEU A 102 8.83 0.59 13.52
N THR A 103 9.50 1.44 12.74
CA THR A 103 10.91 1.80 12.97
C THR A 103 11.10 3.02 13.87
N ILE A 104 10.04 3.70 14.30
CA ILE A 104 10.12 4.86 15.22
C ILE A 104 10.92 4.49 16.47
N THR A 105 11.86 5.34 16.88
CA THR A 105 12.62 5.16 18.13
C THR A 105 12.27 6.18 19.20
N ASP A 106 11.55 7.25 18.84
CA ASP A 106 11.08 8.28 19.77
C ASP A 106 10.15 7.67 20.85
N PRO A 107 10.55 7.70 22.13
CA PRO A 107 9.73 7.17 23.23
C PRO A 107 8.55 8.07 23.61
N THR A 108 8.44 9.27 23.03
CA THR A 108 7.36 10.23 23.33
C THR A 108 6.12 10.02 22.46
N VAL A 109 6.18 9.09 21.50
CA VAL A 109 5.10 8.78 20.56
C VAL A 109 4.68 7.31 20.69
N ASP A 110 3.38 7.05 20.69
CA ASP A 110 2.85 5.69 20.65
C ASP A 110 2.97 5.09 19.24
N LYS A 111 3.95 4.20 19.07
CA LYS A 111 4.21 3.46 17.83
C LYS A 111 3.00 2.66 17.34
N ASP A 112 2.28 1.97 18.23
CA ASP A 112 1.13 1.15 17.86
C ASP A 112 -0.01 2.04 17.36
N ARG A 113 -0.16 3.23 17.96
CA ARG A 113 -1.10 4.25 17.47
C ARG A 113 -0.69 4.79 16.10
N CYS A 114 0.59 5.09 15.86
CA CYS A 114 1.10 5.51 14.55
C CYS A 114 0.82 4.46 13.46
N ILE A 115 1.04 3.17 13.75
CA ILE A 115 0.75 2.07 12.82
C ILE A 115 -0.75 2.06 12.47
N LYS A 116 -1.63 2.18 13.48
CA LYS A 116 -3.07 2.21 13.26
C LYS A 116 -3.51 3.42 12.44
N LEU A 117 -2.94 4.60 12.70
CA LEU A 117 -3.21 5.81 11.92
C LEU A 117 -2.78 5.62 10.46
N ALA A 118 -1.57 5.12 10.22
CA ALA A 118 -1.06 4.86 8.87
C ALA A 118 -1.98 3.90 8.08
N LEU A 119 -2.51 2.86 8.72
CA LEU A 119 -3.41 1.89 8.10
C LEU A 119 -4.84 2.40 7.84
N VAL A 120 -5.23 3.52 8.44
CA VAL A 120 -6.61 4.02 8.41
C VAL A 120 -6.76 5.34 7.65
N HIS A 121 -5.71 6.16 7.60
CA HIS A 121 -5.84 7.56 7.16
C HIS A 121 -6.43 7.74 5.75
N ASP A 122 -6.00 6.94 4.77
CA ASP A 122 -6.51 6.97 3.39
C ASP A 122 -7.62 5.92 3.13
N MET A 123 -8.20 5.32 4.18
CA MET A 123 -9.22 4.27 4.00
C MET A 123 -10.47 4.77 3.27
N ALA A 124 -10.80 6.06 3.40
CA ALA A 124 -11.92 6.71 2.72
C ALA A 124 -11.82 6.59 1.18
N GLU A 125 -10.60 6.55 0.65
CA GLU A 125 -10.31 6.52 -0.79
C GLU A 125 -10.81 5.24 -1.47
N CYS A 126 -11.16 4.21 -0.70
CA CYS A 126 -11.79 3.01 -1.23
C CYS A 126 -13.20 3.29 -1.80
N ILE A 127 -13.80 4.43 -1.44
CA ILE A 127 -15.09 4.93 -1.95
C ILE A 127 -14.88 6.19 -2.79
N VAL A 128 -14.10 7.16 -2.29
CA VAL A 128 -13.98 8.48 -2.94
C VAL A 128 -12.94 8.53 -4.07
N GLY A 129 -12.05 7.54 -4.13
CA GLY A 129 -10.84 7.56 -4.97
C GLY A 129 -9.75 8.47 -4.39
N ASP A 130 -8.52 8.33 -4.87
CA ASP A 130 -7.41 9.22 -4.48
C ASP A 130 -7.57 10.59 -5.17
N ILE A 131 -7.93 11.61 -4.40
CA ILE A 131 -8.14 12.98 -4.89
C ILE A 131 -6.83 13.75 -4.80
N ALA A 132 -6.21 14.02 -5.95
CA ALA A 132 -4.97 14.76 -6.05
C ALA A 132 -5.21 16.29 -6.09
N PRO A 133 -4.19 17.12 -5.78
CA PRO A 133 -4.30 18.57 -5.90
C PRO A 133 -4.74 19.05 -7.30
N SER A 134 -4.40 18.30 -8.36
CA SER A 134 -4.75 18.63 -9.75
C SER A 134 -6.22 18.40 -10.09
N ASP A 135 -6.99 17.72 -9.23
CA ASP A 135 -8.45 17.53 -9.39
C ASP A 135 -9.26 18.80 -9.09
N ASN A 136 -8.62 19.85 -8.56
CA ASN A 136 -9.26 21.14 -8.23
C ASN A 136 -10.46 21.01 -7.27
N ILE A 137 -10.51 19.97 -6.45
CA ILE A 137 -11.49 19.83 -5.38
C ILE A 137 -11.03 20.65 -4.16
N SER A 138 -11.92 21.49 -3.64
CA SER A 138 -11.60 22.28 -2.44
C SER A 138 -11.34 21.38 -1.23
N LYS A 139 -10.48 21.81 -0.31
CA LYS A 139 -10.21 21.06 0.94
C LYS A 139 -11.48 20.72 1.71
N ALA A 140 -12.43 21.65 1.77
CA ALA A 140 -13.71 21.45 2.47
C ALA A 140 -14.56 20.36 1.80
N GLU A 141 -14.61 20.32 0.47
CA GLU A 141 -15.36 19.29 -0.26
C GLU A 141 -14.66 17.92 -0.22
N LYS A 142 -13.32 17.89 -0.31
CA LYS A 142 -12.54 16.66 -0.10
C LYS A 142 -12.85 16.07 1.28
N HIS A 143 -12.71 16.88 2.33
CA HIS A 143 -12.99 16.47 3.69
C HIS A 143 -14.43 15.97 3.87
N ARG A 144 -15.43 16.71 3.34
CA ARG A 144 -16.84 16.30 3.41
C ARG A 144 -17.09 14.92 2.77
N ARG A 145 -16.49 14.65 1.60
CA ARG A 145 -16.63 13.36 0.91
C ARG A 145 -15.97 12.23 1.69
N GLU A 146 -14.77 12.47 2.20
CA GLU A 146 -14.01 11.48 2.97
C GLU A 146 -14.68 11.18 4.31
N GLU A 147 -15.22 12.21 4.98
CA GLU A 147 -16.00 12.05 6.21
C GLU A 147 -17.24 11.18 5.96
N GLU A 148 -17.99 11.45 4.89
CA GLU A 148 -19.17 10.67 4.51
C GLU A 148 -18.79 9.19 4.23
N ALA A 149 -17.71 8.96 3.49
CA ALA A 149 -17.17 7.64 3.21
C ALA A 149 -16.74 6.90 4.49
N MET A 150 -16.04 7.58 5.40
CA MET A 150 -15.59 6.99 6.67
C MET A 150 -16.75 6.71 7.62
N ARG A 151 -17.76 7.56 7.68
CA ARG A 151 -18.99 7.29 8.43
C ARG A 151 -19.70 6.05 7.90
N HIS A 152 -19.74 5.85 6.59
CA HIS A 152 -20.28 4.64 5.97
C HIS A 152 -19.44 3.40 6.32
N LEU A 153 -18.13 3.44 6.10
CA LEU A 153 -17.20 2.34 6.37
C LEU A 153 -17.24 1.90 7.84
N ALA A 154 -17.03 2.85 8.75
CA ALA A 154 -17.06 2.56 10.18
C ALA A 154 -18.45 2.11 10.65
N GLY A 155 -19.53 2.56 9.97
CA GLY A 155 -20.90 2.11 10.22
C GLY A 155 -21.14 0.61 10.00
N LEU A 156 -20.29 -0.07 9.23
CA LEU A 156 -20.34 -1.52 9.01
C LEU A 156 -19.70 -2.31 10.16
N LEU A 157 -18.95 -1.65 11.04
CA LEU A 157 -18.27 -2.28 12.16
C LEU A 157 -19.14 -2.30 13.42
N PRO A 158 -18.97 -3.30 14.29
CA PRO A 158 -19.62 -3.30 15.61
C PRO A 158 -19.06 -2.16 16.48
N GLY A 159 -19.88 -1.70 17.42
CA GLY A 159 -19.66 -0.57 18.34
C GLY A 159 -18.20 -0.14 18.49
N GLY A 160 -17.43 -0.79 19.38
CA GLY A 160 -16.07 -0.36 19.72
C GLY A 160 -15.13 -0.17 18.53
N LEU A 161 -15.21 -1.04 17.52
CA LEU A 161 -14.39 -0.93 16.31
C LEU A 161 -14.80 0.27 15.43
N LYS A 162 -16.11 0.57 15.37
CA LYS A 162 -16.60 1.79 14.69
C LYS A 162 -16.00 3.04 15.31
N GLN A 163 -16.01 3.16 16.64
CA GLN A 163 -15.44 4.33 17.31
C GLN A 163 -13.93 4.41 17.13
N GLU A 164 -13.21 3.29 17.23
CA GLU A 164 -11.75 3.27 17.06
C GLU A 164 -11.33 3.69 15.64
N ILE A 165 -11.90 3.08 14.60
CA ILE A 165 -11.54 3.36 13.20
C ILE A 165 -11.92 4.78 12.79
N TYR A 166 -13.13 5.23 13.13
CA TYR A 166 -13.53 6.61 12.82
C TYR A 166 -12.68 7.63 13.59
N GLY A 167 -12.41 7.38 14.87
CA GLY A 167 -11.58 8.26 15.70
C GLY A 167 -10.13 8.34 15.23
N LEU A 168 -9.55 7.25 14.73
CA LEU A 168 -8.21 7.26 14.10
C LEU A 168 -8.18 8.16 12.86
N TRP A 169 -9.15 8.02 11.97
CA TRP A 169 -9.24 8.87 10.78
C TRP A 169 -9.43 10.35 11.15
N GLU A 170 -10.33 10.65 12.09
CA GLU A 170 -10.56 12.03 12.55
C GLU A 170 -9.33 12.62 13.25
N GLU A 171 -8.59 11.83 14.02
CA GLU A 171 -7.32 12.23 14.65
C GLU A 171 -6.28 12.63 13.59
N TYR A 172 -6.14 11.83 12.53
CA TYR A 172 -5.26 12.14 11.41
C TYR A 172 -5.72 13.41 10.68
N GLU A 173 -6.99 13.51 10.30
CA GLU A 173 -7.52 14.67 9.56
C GLU A 173 -7.35 15.98 10.34
N THR A 174 -7.58 15.95 11.65
CA THR A 174 -7.45 17.13 12.51
C THR A 174 -6.01 17.40 12.97
N GLN A 175 -5.08 16.46 12.75
CA GLN A 175 -3.70 16.53 13.21
C GLN A 175 -3.60 16.83 14.72
N SER A 176 -4.48 16.21 15.50
CA SER A 176 -4.72 16.56 16.91
C SER A 176 -3.73 15.94 17.89
N SER A 177 -2.93 14.95 17.47
CA SER A 177 -1.94 14.25 18.31
C SER A 177 -0.51 14.37 17.75
N PRO A 178 0.53 14.15 18.58
CA PRO A 178 1.90 13.94 18.11
C PRO A 178 2.01 12.81 17.08
N GLU A 179 1.29 11.71 17.30
CA GLU A 179 1.23 10.55 16.43
C GLU A 179 0.71 10.94 15.03
N ALA A 180 -0.41 11.65 14.95
CA ALA A 180 -0.98 12.10 13.68
C ALA A 180 -0.05 13.04 12.91
N LYS A 181 0.67 13.92 13.62
CA LYS A 181 1.67 14.83 13.04
C LYS A 181 2.91 14.09 12.54
N LEU A 182 3.31 13.01 13.21
CA LEU A 182 4.41 12.16 12.76
C LEU A 182 3.99 11.33 11.54
N VAL A 183 2.82 10.70 11.58
CA VAL A 183 2.30 9.91 10.45
C VAL A 183 2.09 10.80 9.22
N LYS A 184 1.70 12.07 9.39
CA LYS A 184 1.63 13.01 8.26
C LYS A 184 3.00 13.30 7.64
N GLN A 185 4.06 13.31 8.42
CA GLN A 185 5.42 13.41 7.90
C GLN A 185 5.85 12.12 7.20
N PHE A 186 5.41 10.95 7.68
CA PHE A 186 5.64 9.70 6.96
C PHE A 186 4.89 9.61 5.63
N ASP A 187 3.65 10.10 5.53
CA ASP A 187 2.92 10.22 4.25
C ASP A 187 3.76 10.98 3.20
N LEU A 188 4.31 12.13 3.61
CA LEU A 188 5.17 12.94 2.73
C LEU A 188 6.52 12.30 2.42
N LEU A 189 7.18 11.69 3.41
CA LEU A 189 8.48 11.02 3.24
C LEU A 189 8.33 9.80 2.32
N GLU A 190 7.31 8.99 2.54
CA GLU A 190 7.01 7.81 1.73
C GLU A 190 6.78 8.22 0.27
N MET A 191 6.02 9.30 0.04
CA MET A 191 5.78 9.84 -1.30
C MET A 191 7.06 10.25 -2.03
N ILE A 192 7.98 10.98 -1.37
CA ILE A 192 9.24 11.40 -2.03
C ILE A 192 10.23 10.25 -2.20
N LEU A 193 10.21 9.26 -1.29
CA LEU A 193 10.96 8.02 -1.47
C LEU A 193 10.45 7.26 -2.70
N GLN A 194 9.13 7.11 -2.83
CA GLN A 194 8.51 6.48 -4.00
C GLN A 194 8.81 7.24 -5.30
N ALA A 195 8.82 8.58 -5.26
CA ALA A 195 9.22 9.40 -6.39
C ALA A 195 10.64 9.06 -6.84
N HIS A 196 11.58 8.97 -5.90
CA HIS A 196 12.96 8.59 -6.22
C HIS A 196 13.01 7.20 -6.86
N GLU A 197 12.39 6.19 -6.26
CA GLU A 197 12.37 4.83 -6.80
C GLU A 197 11.79 4.75 -8.21
N TYR A 198 10.75 5.53 -8.53
CA TYR A 198 10.23 5.60 -9.90
C TYR A 198 11.21 6.26 -10.88
N GLU A 199 11.90 7.31 -10.46
CA GLU A 199 12.96 7.92 -11.26
C GLU A 199 14.07 6.89 -11.56
N GLU A 200 14.45 6.06 -10.58
CA GLU A 200 15.46 5.01 -10.75
C GLU A 200 14.99 3.90 -11.70
N LEU A 201 13.79 3.36 -11.47
CA LEU A 201 13.21 2.28 -12.28
C LEU A 201 13.03 2.68 -13.75
N GLU A 202 12.75 3.95 -14.00
CA GLU A 202 12.54 4.47 -15.36
C GLU A 202 13.80 5.07 -15.97
N GLY A 203 14.91 5.18 -15.21
CA GLY A 203 16.13 5.83 -15.67
C GLY A 203 15.94 7.31 -16.00
N THR A 204 15.10 8.00 -15.20
CA THR A 204 14.74 9.42 -15.41
C THR A 204 15.02 10.28 -14.16
N PRO A 205 16.29 10.43 -13.74
CA PRO A 205 16.63 11.20 -12.55
C PRO A 205 16.12 12.64 -12.63
N GLY A 206 15.50 13.14 -11.56
CA GLY A 206 14.97 14.50 -11.50
C GLY A 206 13.58 14.68 -12.10
N ARG A 207 13.00 13.69 -12.78
CA ARG A 207 11.70 13.81 -13.48
C ARG A 207 10.55 14.18 -12.55
N LEU A 208 10.58 13.71 -11.30
CA LEU A 208 9.53 13.85 -10.30
C LEU A 208 9.91 14.88 -9.23
N GLN A 209 10.74 15.87 -9.57
CA GLN A 209 11.22 16.92 -8.65
C GLN A 209 10.10 17.68 -7.94
N GLU A 210 8.96 17.90 -8.59
CA GLU A 210 7.85 18.65 -8.00
C GLU A 210 7.30 18.00 -6.71
N PHE A 211 7.42 16.68 -6.55
CA PHE A 211 7.02 15.98 -5.34
C PHE A 211 7.95 16.37 -4.19
N PHE A 212 9.26 16.42 -4.43
CA PHE A 212 10.24 16.92 -3.46
C PHE A 212 9.94 18.39 -3.11
N ASP A 213 9.73 19.23 -4.11
CA ASP A 213 9.46 20.66 -3.90
C ASP A 213 8.20 20.89 -3.05
N SER A 214 7.18 20.04 -3.20
CA SER A 214 5.93 20.11 -2.43
C SER A 214 6.09 19.81 -0.93
N THR A 215 7.23 19.25 -0.53
CA THR A 215 7.53 18.88 0.86
C THR A 215 8.40 19.88 1.61
N ASN A 216 8.88 20.93 0.94
CA ASN A 216 9.75 21.94 1.52
C ASN A 216 9.15 22.57 2.79
N GLY A 217 9.90 22.52 3.89
CA GLY A 217 9.50 23.08 5.19
C GLY A 217 8.41 22.31 5.93
N ARG A 218 8.10 21.07 5.52
CA ARG A 218 7.02 20.27 6.14
C ARG A 218 7.52 19.20 7.12
N PHE A 219 8.82 18.99 7.18
CA PHE A 219 9.46 18.00 8.04
C PHE A 219 10.12 18.67 9.26
N HIS A 220 9.91 18.07 10.42
CA HIS A 220 10.29 18.64 11.72
C HIS A 220 10.78 17.57 12.69
N HIS A 221 10.31 16.32 12.57
CA HIS A 221 10.67 15.25 13.49
C HIS A 221 12.12 14.78 13.26
N PRO A 222 12.96 14.64 14.30
CA PRO A 222 14.38 14.28 14.16
C PRO A 222 14.63 12.99 13.35
N ASP A 223 13.89 11.92 13.63
CA ASP A 223 14.03 10.65 12.90
C ASP A 223 13.69 10.81 11.40
N VAL A 224 12.68 11.62 11.08
CA VAL A 224 12.26 11.88 9.70
C VAL A 224 13.31 12.72 8.97
N LEU A 225 13.85 13.75 9.62
CA LEU A 225 14.89 14.61 9.05
C LEU A 225 16.16 13.82 8.69
N GLN A 226 16.54 12.84 9.50
CA GLN A 226 17.67 11.95 9.21
C GLN A 226 17.43 11.15 7.93
N LEU A 227 16.26 10.53 7.79
CA LEU A 227 15.89 9.75 6.59
C LEU A 227 15.88 10.62 5.33
N ILE A 228 15.37 11.85 5.43
CA ILE A 228 15.35 12.79 4.30
C ILE A 228 16.75 13.21 3.88
N SER A 229 17.66 13.44 4.84
CA SER A 229 19.06 13.75 4.53
C SER A 229 19.68 12.63 3.69
N SER A 230 19.54 11.38 4.15
CA SER A 230 20.05 10.22 3.42
C SER A 230 19.41 10.06 2.04
N LEU A 231 18.10 10.22 1.92
CA LEU A 231 17.40 10.16 0.63
C LEU A 231 17.87 11.25 -0.35
N ASN A 232 18.04 12.48 0.13
CA ASN A 232 18.49 13.59 -0.71
C ASN A 232 19.94 13.41 -1.18
N GLU A 233 20.81 12.87 -0.32
CA GLU A 233 22.20 12.52 -0.67
C GLU A 233 22.24 11.43 -1.74
N GLU A 234 21.47 10.35 -1.56
CA GLU A 234 21.37 9.24 -2.52
C GLU A 234 20.84 9.71 -3.87
N ARG A 235 19.71 10.43 -3.87
CA ARG A 235 19.11 10.98 -5.08
C ARG A 235 20.04 11.97 -5.78
N GLY A 236 20.73 12.82 -5.03
CA GLY A 236 21.72 13.76 -5.57
C GLY A 236 22.86 13.05 -6.30
N CYS A 237 23.36 11.95 -5.74
CA CYS A 237 24.39 11.12 -6.38
C CYS A 237 23.90 10.46 -7.68
N HIS A 238 22.63 10.09 -7.77
CA HIS A 238 22.05 9.52 -8.99
C HIS A 238 21.94 10.59 -10.10
N MET A 239 21.51 11.81 -9.74
CA MET A 239 21.40 12.91 -10.69
C MET A 239 22.75 13.25 -11.35
N THR A 240 23.84 13.33 -10.57
CA THR A 240 25.17 13.71 -11.10
C THR A 240 25.80 12.65 -12.00
N LYS A 241 25.66 11.36 -11.69
CA LYS A 241 26.19 10.25 -12.53
C LYS A 241 25.58 10.23 -13.94
N THR A 242 24.33 10.67 -14.06
CA THR A 242 23.64 10.73 -15.35
C THR A 242 24.15 11.87 -16.22
N ASP A 243 24.50 13.00 -15.61
CA ASP A 243 25.09 14.14 -16.32
C ASP A 243 26.49 13.81 -16.84
N GLU A 244 27.32 13.12 -16.05
CA GLU A 244 28.65 12.64 -16.48
C GLU A 244 28.56 11.66 -17.66
N THR A 245 27.59 10.74 -17.63
CA THR A 245 27.37 9.75 -18.70
C THR A 245 26.88 10.41 -19.99
N LYS A 246 25.97 11.40 -19.89
CA LYS A 246 25.50 12.18 -21.06
C LYS A 246 26.61 13.05 -21.66
N ASN A 247 27.46 13.67 -20.84
CA ASN A 247 28.58 14.48 -21.33
C ASN A 247 29.69 13.63 -21.98
N SER A 248 29.90 12.40 -21.50
CA SER A 248 30.88 11.47 -22.07
C SER A 248 30.44 10.83 -23.39
N GLY A 249 29.13 10.65 -23.60
CA GLY A 249 28.58 10.17 -24.88
C GLY A 249 28.62 11.22 -26.00
N ASN A 250 28.49 12.51 -25.66
CA ASN A 250 28.49 13.59 -26.64
C ASN A 250 29.89 13.93 -27.18
N SER A 251 30.96 13.62 -26.44
CA SER A 251 32.35 13.82 -26.87
C SER A 251 32.85 12.75 -27.84
N GLN A 252 32.18 11.59 -27.96
CA GLN A 252 32.49 10.56 -28.96
C GLN A 252 31.74 10.75 -30.30
N ALA A 253 30.63 11.51 -30.33
CA ALA A 253 29.86 11.74 -31.55
C ALA A 253 30.43 12.87 -32.44
N ALA A 254 31.31 13.73 -31.92
CA ALA A 254 31.90 14.86 -32.65
C ALA A 254 33.14 14.51 -33.50
N GLY A 255 33.54 13.22 -33.57
CA GLY A 255 34.78 12.78 -34.21
C GLY A 255 34.69 12.29 -35.66
N ALA A 256 33.50 12.27 -36.28
CA ALA A 256 33.31 11.65 -37.60
C ALA A 256 32.84 12.64 -38.67
N THR A 257 33.68 13.60 -39.05
CA THR A 257 33.52 14.35 -40.31
C THR A 257 34.82 14.44 -41.09
N SER A 258 34.82 13.68 -42.19
CA SER A 258 35.46 13.88 -43.50
C SER A 258 36.96 14.19 -43.60
N SER A 259 37.70 13.24 -44.16
CA SER A 259 38.82 13.51 -45.05
C SER A 259 38.76 12.58 -46.27
N GLN A 260 38.20 13.08 -47.38
CA GLN A 260 38.45 12.50 -48.70
C GLN A 260 39.76 13.09 -49.25
N PRO A 261 40.70 12.28 -49.78
CA PRO A 261 41.86 12.81 -50.47
C PRO A 261 41.55 13.03 -51.96
N SER A 262 41.93 14.22 -52.42
CA SER A 262 41.94 14.69 -53.80
C SER A 262 42.82 13.81 -54.70
N THR A 263 42.27 13.37 -55.82
CA THR A 263 43.00 12.74 -56.92
C THR A 263 43.65 13.80 -57.80
N THR A 264 44.98 13.90 -57.75
CA THR A 264 45.78 14.63 -58.74
C THR A 264 46.31 13.66 -59.78
N SER A 265 45.92 13.90 -61.03
CA SER A 265 46.43 13.30 -62.25
C SER A 265 47.77 13.93 -62.64
N HIS A 266 48.79 13.13 -62.90
CA HIS A 266 49.90 13.51 -63.78
C HIS A 266 50.40 12.31 -64.61
N THR A 267 50.57 12.62 -65.88
CA THR A 267 50.99 11.85 -67.05
C THR A 267 52.46 11.42 -67.01
N SER A 268 52.80 10.29 -67.66
CA SER A 268 53.66 10.23 -68.87
C SER A 268 54.39 8.88 -69.04
N SER A 269 54.07 8.16 -70.12
CA SER A 269 54.95 7.50 -71.12
C SER A 269 54.24 6.33 -71.78
#